data_AF-A0A401G8Z3-F1
#
_entry.id   AF-A0A401G8Z3-F1
#
_cell.length_a   1.000
_cell.length_b   1.000
_cell.length_c   1.000
_cell.angle_alpha   90.00
_cell.angle_beta   90.00
_cell.angle_gamma   90.00
#
_symmetry.space_group_name_H-M   'P 1'
#
loop_
_entity.id
_entity.type
_entity.pdbx_description
1 polymer ?
#
loop_
_entity_poly.entity_id
_entity_poly.type
_entity_poly.pdbx_seq_one_letter_code
_entity_poly.pdbx_strand_id
1 'polypeptide(L)'
;MDYPNITVNHFTVCQRHGQEQCTICNCDHRVANNAASGVEDELHDLIQLTDFWMPYRQSQNVYELGAVAVGAPSVAYKCNKHDTQDCGICFDWVTLIGDEIIMTFIQEAWTMLLVDDPRLPALIDLSFQSLW
;
A
#
# COMPACT_ATOMS: atom_id res chain seq x y z
N MET A 1 -21.42 15.48 -6.14
CA MET A 1 -20.39 16.13 -6.97
C MET A 1 -19.53 15.00 -7.51
N ASP A 2 -19.48 14.81 -8.82
CA ASP A 2 -18.49 13.91 -9.43
C ASP A 2 -17.13 14.59 -9.34
N TYR A 3 -16.26 14.08 -8.48
CA TYR A 3 -14.86 14.47 -8.49
C TYR A 3 -14.15 13.63 -9.54
N PRO A 4 -13.33 14.23 -10.41
CA PRO A 4 -12.69 13.47 -11.45
C PRO A 4 -11.66 12.51 -10.84
N ASN A 5 -11.61 11.30 -11.41
CA ASN A 5 -10.72 10.24 -11.00
C ASN A 5 -9.76 9.92 -12.14
N ILE A 6 -8.62 9.34 -11.79
CA ILE A 6 -7.63 8.83 -12.74
C ILE A 6 -7.40 7.36 -12.44
N THR A 7 -6.93 6.64 -13.44
CA THR A 7 -6.50 5.25 -13.29
C THR A 7 -5.01 5.19 -13.54
N VAL A 8 -4.27 4.58 -12.61
CA VAL A 8 -2.83 4.33 -12.71
C VAL A 8 -2.60 2.85 -12.48
N ASN A 9 -2.14 2.15 -13.51
CA ASN A 9 -1.95 0.70 -13.49
C ASN A 9 -3.13 -0.04 -12.85
N HIS A 10 -4.35 0.19 -13.36
CA HIS A 10 -5.62 -0.38 -12.86
C HIS A 10 -6.14 0.11 -11.50
N PHE A 11 -5.39 0.93 -10.76
CA PHE A 11 -5.89 1.57 -9.53
C PHE A 11 -6.57 2.90 -9.83
N THR A 12 -7.81 3.03 -9.38
CA THR A 12 -8.57 4.29 -9.47
C THR A 12 -8.32 5.14 -8.24
N VAL A 13 -7.97 6.41 -8.45
CA VAL A 13 -7.71 7.37 -7.37
C VAL A 13 -8.28 8.75 -7.67
N CYS A 14 -8.40 9.57 -6.63
CA CYS A 14 -8.78 10.97 -6.78
C CYS A 14 -7.77 11.70 -7.68
N GLN A 15 -8.22 12.32 -8.78
CA GLN A 15 -7.32 13.05 -9.69
C GLN A 15 -6.61 14.21 -8.97
N ARG A 16 -7.26 14.87 -8.03
CA ARG A 16 -6.70 16.08 -7.41
C ARG A 16 -5.60 15.76 -6.38
N HIS A 17 -5.76 14.66 -5.63
CA HIS A 17 -4.89 14.38 -4.49
C HIS A 17 -4.11 13.07 -4.63
N GLY A 18 -4.38 12.26 -5.66
CA GLY A 18 -3.68 11.00 -5.93
C GLY A 18 -4.06 9.86 -4.98
N GLN A 19 -4.90 10.14 -3.98
CA GLN A 19 -5.32 9.21 -2.95
C GLN A 19 -6.50 8.35 -3.42
N GLU A 20 -6.41 7.07 -3.09
CA GLU A 20 -7.47 6.09 -3.25
C GLU A 20 -8.66 6.35 -2.32
N GLN A 21 -8.40 6.58 -1.04
CA GLN A 21 -9.34 7.14 -0.08
C GLN A 21 -8.98 8.61 0.18
N CYS A 22 -9.75 9.52 -0.40
CA CYS A 22 -9.52 10.95 -0.26
C CYS A 22 -10.57 11.58 0.65
N THR A 23 -10.16 12.00 1.85
CA THR A 23 -11.04 12.68 2.82
C THR A 23 -11.41 14.10 2.38
N ILE A 24 -10.59 14.75 1.54
CA ILE A 24 -10.85 16.10 1.01
C ILE A 24 -11.94 16.09 -0.05
N CYS A 25 -11.91 15.10 -0.96
CA CYS A 25 -12.91 14.93 -2.01
C CYS A 25 -14.06 13.98 -1.61
N ASN A 26 -13.98 13.39 -0.42
CA ASN A 26 -14.95 12.43 0.11
C ASN A 26 -15.24 11.27 -0.86
N CYS A 27 -14.17 10.63 -1.35
CA CYS A 27 -14.24 9.43 -2.17
C CYS A 27 -13.37 8.31 -1.58
N ASP A 28 -13.80 7.07 -1.73
CA ASP A 28 -13.08 5.88 -1.30
C ASP A 28 -13.17 4.81 -2.39
N HIS A 29 -12.05 4.58 -3.07
CA HIS A 29 -11.94 3.63 -4.18
C HIS A 29 -11.38 2.28 -3.75
N ARG A 30 -11.07 2.07 -2.46
CA ARG A 30 -10.38 0.86 -1.97
C ARG A 30 -11.14 -0.42 -2.28
N VAL A 31 -12.46 -0.43 -2.10
CA VAL A 31 -13.30 -1.60 -2.40
C VAL A 31 -13.21 -1.99 -3.88
N ALA A 32 -13.29 -0.99 -4.78
CA ALA A 32 -13.22 -1.23 -6.21
C ALA A 32 -11.82 -1.69 -6.62
N ASN A 33 -10.77 -1.07 -6.09
CA ASN A 33 -9.40 -1.42 -6.44
C ASN A 33 -9.02 -2.80 -5.91
N ASN A 34 -9.41 -3.16 -4.68
CA ASN A 34 -9.19 -4.49 -4.13
C ASN A 34 -9.73 -5.61 -5.03
N ALA A 35 -10.95 -5.41 -5.56
CA ALA A 35 -11.62 -6.39 -6.40
C ALA A 35 -11.18 -6.33 -7.87
N ALA A 36 -11.06 -5.13 -8.46
CA ALA A 36 -10.83 -4.95 -9.90
C ALA A 36 -9.39 -5.19 -10.34
N SER A 37 -8.43 -5.10 -9.42
CA SER A 37 -7.01 -5.30 -9.71
C SER A 37 -6.51 -6.73 -9.49
N GLY A 38 -7.37 -7.63 -9.00
CA GLY A 38 -6.96 -8.99 -8.65
C GLY A 38 -6.09 -9.08 -7.39
N VAL A 39 -5.86 -7.97 -6.67
CA VAL A 39 -5.01 -7.93 -5.48
C VAL A 39 -5.51 -8.89 -4.39
N GLU A 40 -6.82 -8.93 -4.13
CA GLU A 40 -7.36 -9.86 -3.12
C GLU A 40 -7.16 -11.34 -3.51
N ASP A 41 -7.20 -11.66 -4.81
CA ASP A 41 -6.98 -13.01 -5.31
C ASP A 41 -5.49 -13.40 -5.22
N GLU A 42 -4.60 -12.50 -5.63
CA GLU A 42 -3.14 -12.74 -5.60
C GLU A 42 -2.58 -12.82 -4.17
N LEU A 43 -3.18 -12.07 -3.23
CA LEU A 43 -2.77 -12.05 -1.82
C LEU A 43 -3.59 -13.00 -0.94
N HIS A 44 -4.45 -13.85 -1.52
CA HIS A 44 -5.40 -14.68 -0.76
C HIS A 44 -4.75 -15.48 0.37
N ASP A 45 -3.69 -16.24 0.06
CA ASP A 45 -3.00 -17.09 1.03
C ASP A 45 -2.36 -16.26 2.15
N LEU A 46 -1.80 -15.10 1.81
CA LEU A 46 -1.18 -14.19 2.78
C LEU A 46 -2.24 -13.59 3.72
N ILE A 47 -3.36 -13.12 3.16
CA ILE A 47 -4.52 -12.60 3.90
C ILE A 47 -5.04 -13.65 4.90
N GLN A 48 -5.20 -14.91 4.46
CA GLN A 48 -5.64 -16.01 5.33
C GLN A 48 -4.64 -16.33 6.44
N LEU A 49 -3.34 -16.31 6.13
CA LEU A 49 -2.29 -16.60 7.10
C LEU A 49 -2.21 -15.55 8.21
N THR A 50 -2.37 -14.27 7.87
CA THR A 50 -2.19 -13.16 8.79
C THR A 50 -3.50 -12.64 9.40
N ASP A 51 -4.65 -13.19 9.01
CA ASP A 51 -5.99 -12.68 9.35
C ASP A 51 -6.16 -11.18 9.00
N PHE A 52 -5.50 -10.73 7.93
CA PHE A 52 -5.46 -9.31 7.59
C PHE A 52 -6.76 -8.86 6.91
N TRP A 53 -7.35 -7.77 7.41
CA TRP A 53 -8.62 -7.29 6.86
C TRP A 53 -8.44 -6.21 5.78
N MET A 54 -8.58 -6.63 4.52
CA MET A 54 -8.36 -5.79 3.33
C MET A 54 -9.09 -4.43 3.28
N PRO A 55 -10.34 -4.27 3.74
CA PRO A 55 -10.99 -2.96 3.86
C PRO A 55 -10.29 -1.96 4.80
N TYR A 56 -9.42 -2.43 5.69
CA TYR A 56 -8.67 -1.61 6.65
C TYR A 56 -7.22 -1.35 6.26
N ARG A 57 -6.79 -1.83 5.09
CA ARG A 57 -5.47 -1.49 4.57
C ARG A 57 -5.29 0.01 4.40
N GLN A 58 -4.03 0.43 4.39
CA GLN A 58 -3.63 1.80 4.13
C GLN A 58 -4.06 2.22 2.72
N SER A 59 -4.58 3.45 2.63
CA SER A 59 -4.93 4.07 1.36
C SER A 59 -3.65 4.35 0.57
N GLN A 60 -3.63 3.96 -0.70
CA GLN A 60 -2.50 4.25 -1.58
C GLN A 60 -2.57 5.68 -2.14
N ASN A 61 -1.40 6.30 -2.35
CA ASN A 61 -1.28 7.61 -2.99
C ASN A 61 -0.32 7.53 -4.19
N VAL A 62 -0.86 7.61 -5.40
CA VAL A 62 -0.07 7.45 -6.63
C VAL A 62 0.94 8.58 -6.82
N TYR A 63 0.69 9.78 -6.29
CA TYR A 63 1.60 10.92 -6.40
C TYR A 63 2.81 10.79 -5.48
N GLU A 64 2.62 10.21 -4.29
CA GLU A 64 3.72 9.88 -3.39
C GLU A 64 4.62 8.78 -3.98
N LEU A 65 4.04 7.88 -4.78
CA LEU A 65 4.76 6.86 -5.55
C LEU A 65 5.39 7.41 -6.85
N GLY A 66 5.17 8.68 -7.18
CA GLY A 66 5.81 9.37 -8.30
C GLY A 66 5.01 9.40 -9.61
N ALA A 67 3.70 9.18 -9.58
CA ALA A 67 2.85 9.38 -10.75
C ALA A 67 2.79 10.87 -11.15
N VAL A 68 2.97 11.14 -12.44
CA VAL A 68 2.88 12.47 -13.05
C VAL A 68 2.10 12.40 -14.35
N ALA A 69 1.37 13.46 -14.72
CA ALA A 69 0.63 13.49 -15.96
C ALA A 69 1.56 13.41 -17.18
N VAL A 70 1.17 12.67 -18.23
CA VAL A 70 1.94 12.55 -19.48
C VAL A 70 1.99 13.88 -20.27
N GLY A 71 0.99 14.74 -20.07
CA GLY A 71 0.87 16.07 -20.68
C GLY A 71 -0.44 16.75 -20.28
N ALA A 72 -0.62 18.03 -20.58
CA ALA A 72 -1.87 18.75 -20.33
C ALA A 72 -2.64 18.97 -21.65
N PRO A 73 -3.97 18.73 -21.70
CA PRO A 73 -4.82 18.01 -20.74
C PRO A 73 -4.82 16.50 -21.01
N SER A 74 -4.19 15.69 -20.15
CA SER A 74 -4.20 14.22 -20.24
C SER A 74 -4.81 13.60 -18.99
N VAL A 75 -5.56 12.51 -19.19
CA VAL A 75 -6.00 11.59 -18.13
C VAL A 75 -5.00 10.45 -17.91
N ALA A 76 -3.94 10.37 -18.73
CA ALA A 76 -2.89 9.37 -18.62
C ALA A 76 -1.74 9.84 -17.72
N TYR A 77 -1.25 8.93 -16.90
CA TYR A 77 -0.19 9.17 -15.92
C TYR A 77 0.96 8.21 -16.14
N LYS A 78 2.18 8.72 -15.94
CA LYS A 78 3.42 7.96 -16.00
C LYS A 78 4.18 8.04 -14.69
N CYS A 79 5.01 7.05 -14.44
CA CYS A 79 5.98 7.10 -13.35
C CYS A 79 7.09 8.11 -13.70
N ASN A 80 7.44 8.99 -12.78
CA ASN A 80 8.53 9.95 -12.96
C ASN A 80 9.93 9.33 -12.98
N LYS A 81 10.12 8.12 -12.42
CA LYS A 81 11.42 7.42 -12.39
C LYS A 81 11.72 6.71 -13.71
N HIS A 82 10.72 6.01 -14.26
CA HIS A 82 10.88 5.17 -15.46
C HIS A 82 10.29 5.80 -16.72
N ASP A 83 9.69 6.98 -16.61
CA ASP A 83 8.99 7.69 -17.69
C ASP A 83 7.93 6.84 -18.42
N THR A 84 7.40 5.83 -17.73
CA THR A 84 6.53 4.80 -18.32
C THR A 84 5.12 4.97 -17.78
N GLN A 85 4.15 5.08 -18.69
CA GLN A 85 2.73 5.03 -18.35
C GLN A 85 2.40 3.69 -17.71
N ASP A 86 1.63 3.70 -16.62
CA ASP A 86 1.20 2.49 -15.92
C ASP A 86 2.38 1.55 -15.59
N CYS A 87 3.47 2.14 -15.08
CA CYS A 87 4.69 1.43 -14.75
C CYS A 87 4.46 0.31 -13.72
N GLY A 88 4.47 -0.94 -14.17
CA GLY A 88 4.28 -2.12 -13.32
C GLY A 88 5.38 -2.39 -12.29
N ILE A 89 6.45 -1.57 -12.24
CA ILE A 89 7.48 -1.65 -11.19
C ILE A 89 7.15 -0.69 -10.04
N CYS A 90 6.78 0.56 -10.34
CA CYS A 90 6.50 1.56 -9.32
C CYS A 90 5.06 1.53 -8.83
N PHE A 91 4.17 0.95 -9.63
CA PHE A 91 2.75 0.80 -9.35
C PHE A 91 2.39 -0.69 -9.24
N ASP A 92 3.31 -1.49 -8.69
CA ASP A 92 3.06 -2.89 -8.35
C ASP A 92 2.21 -2.96 -7.08
N TRP A 93 0.89 -2.91 -7.25
CA TRP A 93 -0.05 -2.82 -6.15
C TRP A 93 -0.09 -4.08 -5.29
N VAL A 94 0.12 -5.24 -5.90
CA VAL A 94 0.14 -6.54 -5.21
C VAL A 94 1.33 -6.56 -4.25
N THR A 95 2.52 -6.21 -4.73
CA THR A 95 3.72 -6.15 -3.88
C THR A 95 3.58 -5.09 -2.79
N LEU A 96 3.13 -3.88 -3.12
CA LEU A 96 2.99 -2.79 -2.15
C LEU A 96 2.01 -3.12 -1.01
N ILE A 97 0.87 -3.74 -1.35
CA ILE A 97 -0.12 -4.14 -0.34
C ILE A 97 0.34 -5.40 0.40
N GLY A 98 1.01 -6.35 -0.28
CA GLY A 98 1.61 -7.52 0.36
C GLY A 98 2.64 -7.14 1.42
N ASP A 99 3.51 -6.17 1.12
CA ASP A 99 4.49 -5.62 2.06
C ASP A 99 3.81 -5.01 3.29
N GLU A 100 2.70 -4.29 3.11
CA GLU A 100 1.89 -3.75 4.20
C GLU A 100 1.34 -4.86 5.12
N ILE A 101 0.80 -5.93 4.53
CA ILE A 101 0.25 -7.07 5.28
C ILE A 101 1.34 -7.73 6.12
N ILE A 102 2.50 -8.00 5.51
CA ILE A 102 3.64 -8.62 6.19
C ILE A 102 4.13 -7.72 7.34
N MET A 103 4.28 -6.42 7.11
CA MET A 103 4.75 -5.49 8.12
C MET A 103 3.75 -5.36 9.28
N THR A 104 2.46 -5.33 8.99
CA THR A 104 1.40 -5.33 10.01
C THR A 104 1.47 -6.60 10.86
N PHE A 105 1.55 -7.77 10.23
CA PHE A 105 1.65 -9.05 10.93
C PHE A 105 2.91 -9.13 11.82
N ILE A 106 4.07 -8.71 11.29
CA ILE A 106 5.31 -8.63 12.04
C ILE A 106 5.14 -7.70 13.25
N GLN A 107 4.57 -6.50 13.05
CA GLN A 107 4.38 -5.53 14.12
C GLN A 107 3.46 -6.06 15.24
N GLU A 108 2.39 -6.77 14.89
CA GLU A 108 1.49 -7.41 15.85
C GLU A 108 2.20 -8.52 16.63
N ALA A 109 2.93 -9.40 15.93
CA ALA A 109 3.72 -10.46 16.57
C ALA A 109 4.77 -9.90 17.53
N TRP A 110 5.50 -8.85 17.13
CA TRP A 110 6.42 -8.13 18.02
C TRP A 110 5.69 -7.57 19.23
N THR A 111 4.54 -6.92 19.03
CA THR A 111 3.76 -6.34 20.13
C THR A 111 3.34 -7.41 21.14
N MET A 112 2.93 -8.60 20.70
CA MET A 112 2.61 -9.72 21.59
C MET A 112 3.83 -10.19 22.40
N LEU A 113 4.98 -10.37 21.75
CA LEU A 113 6.22 -10.75 22.43
C LEU A 113 6.63 -9.73 23.50
N LEU A 114 6.49 -8.44 23.22
CA LEU A 114 6.77 -7.36 24.18
C LEU A 114 5.84 -7.36 25.38
N VAL A 115 4.57 -7.75 25.19
CA VAL A 115 3.59 -7.86 26.29
C VAL A 115 3.96 -9.03 27.20
N ASP A 116 4.39 -10.15 26.63
CA ASP A 116 4.73 -11.36 27.39
C ASP A 116 6.06 -11.23 28.18
N ASP A 117 7.08 -10.58 27.61
CA ASP A 117 8.25 -10.13 28.36
C ASP A 117 8.79 -8.79 27.82
N PRO A 118 8.51 -7.66 28.50
CA PRO A 118 8.92 -6.33 28.03
C PRO A 118 10.45 -6.12 28.04
N ARG A 119 11.23 -7.08 28.55
CA ARG A 119 12.71 -7.05 28.54
C ARG A 119 13.31 -7.70 27.31
N LEU A 120 12.52 -8.41 26.48
CA LEU A 120 12.99 -9.06 25.26
C LEU A 120 13.79 -8.14 24.31
N PRO A 121 13.41 -6.86 24.09
CA PRO A 121 14.21 -5.95 23.26
C PRO A 121 15.64 -5.77 23.74
N ALA A 122 15.81 -5.62 25.06
CA ALA A 122 17.13 -5.44 25.66
C ALA A 122 17.96 -6.73 25.60
N LEU A 123 17.33 -7.90 25.71
CA LEU A 123 18.01 -9.19 25.61
C LEU A 123 18.47 -9.49 24.17
N ILE A 124 17.66 -9.13 23.16
CA ILE A 124 18.04 -9.23 21.75
C ILE A 124 19.24 -8.31 21.46
N ASP A 125 19.21 -7.06 21.90
CA ASP A 125 20.32 -6.11 21.71
C ASP A 125 21.62 -6.59 22.38
N LEU A 126 21.53 -7.13 23.60
CA LEU A 126 22.67 -7.75 24.29
C LEU A 126 23.21 -9.00 23.57
N SER A 127 22.35 -9.79 22.91
CA SER A 127 22.78 -10.93 22.09
C SER A 127 23.53 -10.51 20.82
N PHE A 128 23.21 -9.35 20.25
CA PHE A 128 23.94 -8.80 19.10
C PHE A 128 25.26 -8.15 19.50
N GLN A 129 25.30 -7.48 20.66
CA GLN A 129 26.54 -6.90 21.21
C GLN A 129 27.55 -7.95 21.67
N SER A 130 27.12 -9.18 21.95
CA SER A 130 28.01 -10.30 22.32
C SER A 130 28.51 -11.12 21.12
N LEU A 131 28.09 -10.77 19.91
CA LEU A 131 28.57 -11.35 18.64
C LEU A 131 29.67 -10.50 17.97
N TRP A 132 30.12 -9.43 18.62
CA TRP A 132 31.24 -8.58 18.20
C TRP A 132 32.28 -8.45 19.31
#